data_AF-A0A432FFD0-F1
#
_entry.id   AF-A0A432FFD0-F1
#
_cell.length_a   1.000
_cell.length_b   1.000
_cell.length_c   1.000
_cell.angle_alpha   90.00
_cell.angle_beta   90.00
_cell.angle_gamma   90.00
#
_symmetry.space_group_name_H-M   'P 1'
#
loop_
_entity.id
_entity.type
_entity.pdbx_description
1 polymer ?
#
loop_
_entity_poly.entity_id
_entity_poly.type
_entity_poly.pdbx_seq_one_letter_code
_entity_poly.pdbx_strand_id
1 'polypeptide(L)'
;MGQFFSWVKSNEKQILVILDNLAKKGVEVSEAVVVMLSDLGNDEHHKKIHALETQADSLVRDIFTELNSTFITPLDREDMQRVAS
;
A
#
# COMPACT_ATOMS: atom_id res chain seq x y z
N MET A 1 -24.54 -21.71 -4.06
CA MET A 1 -25.10 -20.59 -3.29
C MET A 1 -24.07 -20.06 -2.29
N GLY A 2 -23.03 -19.33 -2.74
CA GLY A 2 -21.93 -18.91 -1.84
C GLY A 2 -21.41 -17.49 -2.03
N GLN A 3 -21.93 -16.73 -3.00
CA GLN A 3 -21.43 -15.38 -3.34
C GLN A 3 -22.33 -14.23 -2.85
N PHE A 4 -23.50 -14.51 -2.25
CA PHE A 4 -24.46 -13.47 -1.89
C PHE A 4 -24.05 -12.61 -0.67
N PHE A 5 -23.08 -13.08 0.12
CA PHE A 5 -22.63 -12.43 1.35
C PHE A 5 -21.12 -12.09 1.36
N SER A 6 -20.44 -12.08 0.21
CA SER A 6 -19.00 -11.76 0.18
C SER A 6 -18.71 -10.34 0.69
N TRP A 7 -19.59 -9.37 0.42
CA TRP A 7 -19.56 -7.99 0.93
C TRP A 7 -19.80 -7.85 2.44
N VAL A 8 -20.38 -8.87 3.09
CA VAL A 8 -20.56 -8.94 4.55
C VAL A 8 -19.32 -9.55 5.22
N LYS A 9 -18.43 -10.20 4.45
CA LYS A 9 -17.19 -10.76 4.98
C LYS A 9 -16.26 -9.60 5.34
N SER A 10 -15.90 -9.49 6.62
CA SER A 10 -14.88 -8.55 7.04
C SER A 10 -13.53 -9.00 6.46
N ASN A 11 -12.98 -8.19 5.54
CA ASN A 11 -11.64 -8.36 4.98
C ASN A 11 -10.57 -7.65 5.86
N GLU A 12 -10.83 -7.56 7.16
CA GLU A 12 -9.99 -6.89 8.15
C GLU A 12 -8.50 -7.23 8.01
N LYS A 13 -8.18 -8.53 7.99
CA LYS A 13 -6.81 -9.02 7.87
C LYS A 13 -6.14 -8.60 6.57
N GLN A 14 -6.90 -8.54 5.47
CA GLN A 14 -6.37 -8.13 4.18
C GLN A 14 -6.02 -6.65 4.17
N ILE A 15 -6.90 -5.79 4.70
CA ILE A 15 -6.64 -4.35 4.82
C ILE A 15 -5.36 -4.10 5.64
N LEU A 16 -5.23 -4.75 6.81
CA LEU A 16 -4.06 -4.61 7.66
C LEU A 16 -2.76 -5.12 6.99
N VAL A 17 -2.84 -6.21 6.22
CA VAL A 17 -1.69 -6.74 5.47
C VAL A 17 -1.27 -5.77 4.36
N ILE A 18 -2.21 -5.17 3.63
CA ILE A 18 -1.87 -4.22 2.57
C ILE A 18 -1.25 -2.95 3.17
N LEU A 19 -1.79 -2.46 4.31
CA LEU A 19 -1.20 -1.33 5.06
C LEU A 19 0.24 -1.63 5.52
N ASP A 20 0.51 -2.81 6.07
CA ASP A 20 1.86 -3.24 6.46
C ASP A 20 2.81 -3.33 5.26
N ASN A 21 2.34 -3.84 4.13
CA ASN A 21 3.12 -3.89 2.89
C ASN A 21 3.43 -2.49 2.35
N LEU A 22 2.48 -1.55 2.45
CA LEU A 22 2.70 -0.16 2.06
C LEU A 22 3.76 0.49 2.94
N ALA A 23 3.71 0.27 4.25
CA ALA A 23 4.74 0.76 5.18
C ALA A 23 6.12 0.19 4.85
N LYS A 24 6.23 -1.11 4.55
CA LYS A 24 7.47 -1.76 4.09
C LYS A 24 7.98 -1.16 2.79
N LYS A 25 7.11 -0.87 1.81
CA LYS A 25 7.52 -0.14 0.60
C LYS A 25 8.07 1.24 0.93
N GLY A 26 7.47 1.99 1.86
CA GLY A 26 7.98 3.29 2.29
C GLY A 26 9.41 3.21 2.84
N VAL A 27 9.73 2.17 3.62
CA VAL A 27 11.09 1.90 4.10
C VAL A 27 12.04 1.59 2.94
N GLU A 28 11.65 0.68 2.03
CA GLU A 28 12.50 0.32 0.88
C GLU A 28 12.77 1.50 -0.07
N VAL A 29 11.77 2.35 -0.30
CA VAL A 29 11.94 3.59 -1.09
C VAL A 29 12.94 4.51 -0.39
N SER A 30 12.79 4.70 0.93
CA SER A 30 13.70 5.54 1.71
C SER A 30 15.15 5.03 1.65
N GLU A 31 15.37 3.73 1.80
CA GLU A 31 16.68 3.10 1.64
C GLU A 31 17.24 3.28 0.22
N ALA A 32 16.41 3.09 -0.81
CA ALA A 32 16.82 3.30 -2.19
C ALA A 32 17.22 4.76 -2.48
N VAL A 33 16.52 5.72 -1.87
CA VAL A 33 16.87 7.15 -1.93
C VAL A 33 18.22 7.41 -1.26
N VAL A 34 18.50 6.81 -0.09
CA VAL A 34 19.81 6.96 0.58
C VAL A 34 20.95 6.43 -0.32
N VAL A 35 20.75 5.30 -0.99
CA VAL A 35 21.72 4.76 -1.95
C VAL A 35 21.89 5.71 -3.13
N MET A 36 20.79 6.22 -3.69
CA MET A 36 20.81 7.18 -4.80
C MET A 36 21.57 8.46 -4.46
N LEU A 37 21.42 8.98 -3.23
CA LEU A 37 22.17 10.15 -2.76
C LEU A 37 23.68 9.90 -2.66
N SER A 38 24.11 8.64 -2.56
CA SER A 38 25.52 8.26 -2.53
C SER A 38 26.16 8.22 -3.93
N ASP A 39 25.35 8.09 -4.98
CA ASP A 39 25.78 8.08 -6.39
C ASP A 39 24.68 8.70 -7.29
N LEU A 40 24.67 10.03 -7.34
CA LEU A 40 23.66 10.81 -8.06
C LEU A 40 23.72 10.66 -9.59
N GLY A 41 24.80 10.10 -10.13
CA GLY A 41 25.00 9.96 -11.58
C GLY A 41 24.40 8.68 -12.17
N ASN A 42 23.91 7.78 -11.33
CA ASN A 42 23.49 6.46 -11.74
C ASN A 42 21.96 6.37 -11.97
N ASP A 43 21.60 6.33 -13.25
CA ASP A 43 20.21 6.25 -13.73
C ASP A 43 19.46 4.99 -13.24
N GLU A 44 20.17 3.90 -12.90
CA GLU A 44 19.54 2.69 -12.37
C GLU A 44 18.90 2.93 -10.99
N HIS A 45 19.43 3.86 -10.19
CA HIS A 45 18.80 4.23 -8.93
C HIS A 45 17.46 4.92 -9.13
N HIS A 46 17.36 5.80 -10.14
CA HIS A 46 16.10 6.43 -10.52
C HIS A 46 15.06 5.42 -10.98
N LYS A 47 15.45 4.47 -11.85
CA LYS A 47 14.56 3.39 -12.30
C LYS A 47 14.07 2.53 -11.14
N LYS A 48 14.95 2.19 -10.20
CA LYS A 48 14.59 1.41 -9.01
C LYS A 48 13.60 2.15 -8.13
N ILE A 49 13.83 3.43 -7.85
CA ILE A 49 12.92 4.26 -7.04
C ILE A 49 11.56 4.37 -7.73
N HIS A 50 11.52 4.62 -9.04
CA HIS A 50 10.27 4.70 -9.79
C HIS A 50 9.49 3.38 -9.78
N ALA A 51 10.18 2.24 -9.93
CA ALA A 51 9.54 0.92 -9.84
C ALA A 51 8.96 0.64 -8.45
N LEU A 52 9.62 1.10 -7.37
CA LEU A 52 9.11 0.98 -6.01
C LEU A 52 7.91 1.91 -5.77
N GLU A 53 7.94 3.11 -6.31
CA GLU A 53 6.83 4.07 -6.25
C GLU A 53 5.58 3.53 -6.96
N THR A 54 5.72 2.96 -8.15
CA THR A 54 4.60 2.32 -8.87
C THR A 54 4.00 1.15 -8.09
N GLN A 55 4.82 0.38 -7.37
CA GLN A 55 4.34 -0.69 -6.50
C GLN A 55 3.59 -0.12 -5.28
N ALA A 56 4.09 0.94 -4.67
CA ALA A 56 3.43 1.62 -3.56
C ALA A 56 2.05 2.17 -3.98
N ASP A 57 1.97 2.85 -5.13
CA ASP A 57 0.70 3.37 -5.67
C ASP A 57 -0.33 2.25 -5.92
N SER A 58 0.14 1.08 -6.37
CA SER A 58 -0.73 -0.09 -6.52
C SER A 58 -1.32 -0.56 -5.18
N LEU A 59 -0.50 -0.60 -4.12
CA LEU A 59 -0.95 -0.94 -2.76
C LEU A 59 -1.95 0.10 -2.22
N VAL A 60 -1.74 1.39 -2.49
CA VAL A 60 -2.69 2.46 -2.12
C VAL A 60 -4.06 2.21 -2.77
N ARG A 61 -4.08 1.94 -4.08
CA ARG A 61 -5.33 1.60 -4.80
C ARG A 61 -6.01 0.35 -4.24
N ASP A 62 -5.24 -0.65 -3.86
CA ASP A 62 -5.77 -1.88 -3.24
C ASP A 62 -6.42 -1.59 -1.89
N ILE A 63 -5.82 -0.73 -1.05
CA ILE A 63 -6.42 -0.29 0.22
C ILE A 63 -7.76 0.38 -0.02
N PHE A 64 -7.82 1.36 -0.94
CA PHE A 64 -9.09 2.03 -1.24
C PHE A 64 -10.15 1.07 -1.79
N THR A 65 -9.75 0.11 -2.62
CA THR A 65 -10.65 -0.92 -3.16
C THR A 65 -11.21 -1.81 -2.05
N GLU A 66 -10.36 -2.31 -1.16
CA GLU A 66 -10.78 -3.16 -0.04
C GLU A 66 -11.61 -2.41 1.01
N LEU A 67 -11.26 -1.15 1.31
CA LEU A 67 -12.09 -0.33 2.17
C LEU A 67 -13.48 -0.15 1.57
N ASN A 68 -13.59 0.18 0.28
CA ASN A 68 -14.87 0.39 -0.39
C ASN A 68 -15.73 -0.89 -0.49
N SER A 69 -15.11 -2.08 -0.52
CA SER A 69 -15.81 -3.37 -0.56
C SER A 69 -16.10 -3.98 0.82
N THR A 70 -15.53 -3.41 1.89
CA THR A 70 -15.65 -3.91 3.26
C THR A 70 -16.64 -3.08 4.06
N PHE A 71 -17.69 -3.72 4.60
CA PHE A 71 -18.68 -3.04 5.44
C PHE A 71 -18.16 -2.78 6.87
N ILE A 72 -17.52 -3.77 7.51
CA ILE A 72 -16.94 -3.67 8.86
C ILE A 72 -15.42 -3.59 8.76
N THR A 73 -14.86 -2.44 9.12
CA THR A 73 -13.43 -2.15 9.07
C THR A 73 -12.71 -2.46 10.40
N PRO A 74 -11.39 -2.78 10.39
CA PRO A 74 -10.60 -3.00 11.61
C PRO A 74 -10.51 -1.78 12.53
N LEU A 75 -10.42 -0.62 11.89
CA LEU A 75 -10.22 0.68 12.49
C LEU A 75 -11.20 1.67 11.87
N ASP A 76 -11.13 2.92 12.31
CA ASP A 76 -11.85 3.99 11.64
C ASP A 76 -11.43 4.08 10.16
N ARG A 77 -12.43 4.19 9.29
CA ARG A 77 -12.22 4.20 7.84
C ARG A 77 -11.44 5.44 7.40
N GLU A 78 -11.76 6.60 7.95
CA GLU A 78 -11.14 7.87 7.59
C GLU A 78 -9.65 7.87 7.99
N ASP A 79 -9.35 7.34 9.17
CA ASP A 79 -7.97 7.20 9.64
C ASP A 79 -7.13 6.30 8.72
N MET A 80 -7.67 5.14 8.31
CA MET A 80 -6.96 4.24 7.40
C MET A 80 -6.75 4.86 6.02
N GLN A 81 -7.73 5.59 5.48
CA GLN A 81 -7.57 6.30 4.21
C GLN A 81 -6.49 7.38 4.32
N ARG A 82 -6.47 8.10 5.44
CA ARG A 82 -5.49 9.17 5.70
C ARG A 82 -4.07 8.65 5.88
N VAL A 83 -3.88 7.47 6.47
CA VAL A 83 -2.55 6.87 6.63
C VAL A 83 -2.05 6.22 5.33
N ALA A 84 -2.97 5.77 4.47
CA ALA A 84 -2.63 5.19 3.16
C ALA A 84 -2.25 6.24 2.11
N SER A 85 -2.71 7.49 2.27
CA SER A 85 -2.44 8.63 1.38
C SER A 85 -1.19 9.41 1.77
#